data_AF-A0A7W0PH95-F1
#
_entry.id   AF-A0A7W0PH95-F1
#
_cell.length_a   1.000
_cell.length_b   1.000
_cell.length_c   1.000
_cell.angle_alpha   90.00
_cell.angle_beta   90.00
_cell.angle_gamma   90.00
#
_symmetry.space_group_name_H-M   'P 1'
#
loop_
_entity.id
_entity.type
_entity.pdbx_description
1 polymer ?
#
loop_
_entity_poly.entity_id
_entity_poly.type
_entity_poly.pdbx_seq_one_letter_code
_entity_poly.pdbx_strand_id
1 'polypeptide(L)'
;MRERWFGSTGRKVPEVVWEETMDLEGALVLDDLSDLERIRAAHLEGIPVVVRANTPEGVVKALSLGEVACVLVRDETLLTLDLAELTYG
;
A
#
# COMPACT_ATOMS: atom_id res chain seq x y z
N MET A 1 11.66 -3.88 -7.93
CA MET A 1 10.38 -3.31 -7.46
C MET A 1 9.34 -4.43 -7.46
N ARG A 2 8.68 -4.70 -6.33
CA ARG A 2 7.64 -5.74 -6.22
C ARG A 2 6.29 -5.15 -6.62
N GLU A 3 5.43 -5.98 -7.18
CA GLU A 3 4.10 -5.59 -7.64
C GLU A 3 3.01 -6.43 -6.97
N ARG A 4 1.85 -5.81 -6.73
CA ARG A 4 0.65 -6.44 -6.18
C ARG A 4 -0.56 -6.21 -7.08
N TRP A 5 -1.56 -7.08 -6.93
CA TRP A 5 -2.85 -6.90 -7.59
C TRP A 5 -3.59 -5.71 -6.96
N PHE A 6 -4.09 -4.82 -7.81
CA PHE A 6 -4.86 -3.64 -7.39
C PHE A 6 -6.33 -4.01 -7.22
N GLY A 7 -6.64 -4.68 -6.10
CA GLY A 7 -7.97 -5.24 -5.86
C GLY A 7 -8.42 -6.16 -7.00
N SER A 8 -9.68 -6.04 -7.41
CA SER A 8 -10.28 -6.81 -8.51
C SER A 8 -10.20 -6.12 -9.88
N THR A 9 -9.42 -5.03 -10.01
CA THR A 9 -9.33 -4.26 -11.28
C THR A 9 -8.59 -5.00 -12.41
N GLY A 10 -7.91 -6.11 -12.11
CA GLY A 10 -7.09 -6.85 -13.07
C GLY A 10 -5.76 -6.16 -13.42
N ARG A 11 -5.40 -5.09 -12.71
CA ARG A 11 -4.13 -4.37 -12.88
C ARG A 11 -3.15 -4.74 -11.78
N LYS A 12 -1.86 -4.79 -12.13
CA LYS A 12 -0.77 -4.83 -11.14
C LYS A 12 -0.23 -3.42 -10.93
N VAL A 13 0.12 -3.11 -9.68
CA VAL A 13 0.71 -1.84 -9.27
C VAL A 13 1.96 -2.09 -8.43
N PRO A 14 2.92 -1.15 -8.41
CA PRO A 14 4.03 -1.21 -7.47
C PRO A 14 3.55 -1.22 -6.02
N GLU A 15 4.26 -1.93 -5.13
CA GLU A 15 3.93 -1.94 -3.70
C GLU A 15 4.09 -0.56 -3.05
N VAL A 16 5.01 0.28 -3.54
CA VAL A 16 5.24 1.64 -3.06
C VAL A 16 5.26 2.59 -4.25
N VAL A 17 4.53 3.70 -4.16
CA VAL A 17 4.43 4.68 -5.24
C VAL A 17 4.36 6.10 -4.69
N TRP A 18 4.77 7.07 -5.49
CA TRP A 18 4.61 8.47 -5.15
C TRP A 18 3.13 8.84 -5.17
N GLU A 19 2.67 9.60 -4.18
CA GLU A 19 1.25 9.86 -3.94
C GLU A 19 0.49 10.48 -5.12
N GLU A 20 1.19 11.18 -6.02
CA GLU A 20 0.61 11.89 -7.16
C GLU A 20 0.80 11.19 -8.52
N THR A 21 1.42 10.00 -8.55
CA THR A 21 1.72 9.31 -9.81
C THR A 21 0.76 8.16 -10.13
N MET A 22 -0.15 7.82 -9.23
CA MET A 22 -1.11 6.73 -9.40
C MET A 22 -2.55 7.24 -9.44
N ASP A 23 -3.32 6.71 -10.37
CA ASP A 23 -4.77 6.86 -10.39
C ASP A 23 -5.41 5.99 -9.30
N LEU A 24 -6.13 6.63 -8.37
CA LEU A 24 -6.74 6.02 -7.19
C LEU A 24 -8.26 5.88 -7.33
N GLU A 25 -8.82 6.09 -8.53
CA GLU A 25 -10.25 5.97 -8.74
C GLU A 25 -10.77 4.59 -8.30
N GLY A 26 -11.82 4.60 -7.47
CA GLY A 26 -12.42 3.38 -6.94
C GLY A 26 -11.61 2.66 -5.85
N ALA A 27 -10.47 3.22 -5.40
CA ALA A 27 -9.69 2.67 -4.29
C ALA A 27 -10.11 3.25 -2.93
N LEU A 28 -10.02 2.42 -1.89
CA LEU A 28 -10.05 2.90 -0.52
C LEU A 28 -8.67 3.46 -0.16
N VAL A 29 -8.59 4.77 0.04
CA VAL A 29 -7.36 5.46 0.46
C VAL A 29 -7.46 5.79 1.95
N LEU A 30 -6.44 5.38 2.73
CA LEU A 30 -6.34 5.61 4.17
C LEU A 30 -5.02 6.31 4.52
N ASP A 31 -5.03 7.12 5.57
CA ASP A 31 -3.83 7.79 6.08
C ASP A 31 -2.97 6.90 6.98
N ASP A 32 -3.56 5.83 7.52
CA ASP A 32 -2.90 4.85 8.38
C ASP A 32 -3.70 3.53 8.45
N LEU A 33 -3.35 2.67 9.41
CA LEU A 33 -3.96 1.35 9.64
C LEU A 33 -4.89 1.31 10.85
N SER A 34 -5.47 2.44 11.26
CA SER A 34 -6.32 2.51 12.45
C SER A 34 -7.62 1.72 12.29
N ASP A 35 -8.11 1.58 11.05
CA ASP A 35 -9.39 0.97 10.71
C ASP A 35 -9.21 -0.35 9.95
N LEU A 36 -8.73 -1.37 10.67
CA LEU A 36 -8.49 -2.70 10.10
C LEU A 36 -9.78 -3.38 9.62
N GLU A 37 -10.92 -3.08 10.23
CA GLU A 37 -12.20 -3.64 9.81
C GLU A 37 -12.59 -3.13 8.43
N ARG A 38 -12.47 -1.82 8.20
CA ARG A 38 -12.72 -1.21 6.90
C ARG A 38 -11.74 -1.69 5.82
N ILE A 39 -10.46 -1.87 6.16
CA ILE A 39 -9.45 -2.45 5.25
C ILE A 39 -9.89 -3.85 4.81
N ARG A 40 -10.28 -4.69 5.77
CA ARG A 40 -10.71 -6.06 5.49
C ARG A 40 -11.99 -6.08 4.65
N ALA A 41 -12.97 -5.23 4.96
CA ALA A 41 -14.21 -5.14 4.20
C ALA A 41 -13.95 -4.78 2.74
N ALA A 42 -13.16 -3.72 2.49
CA ALA A 42 -12.80 -3.30 1.15
C ALA A 42 -12.10 -4.41 0.36
N HIS A 43 -11.14 -5.10 0.97
CA HIS A 43 -10.45 -6.21 0.33
C HIS A 43 -11.39 -7.36 -0.07
N LEU A 44 -12.33 -7.72 0.81
CA LEU A 44 -13.33 -8.76 0.53
C LEU A 44 -14.31 -8.36 -0.59
N GLU A 45 -14.59 -7.07 -0.73
CA GLU A 45 -15.41 -6.51 -1.81
C GLU A 45 -14.63 -6.33 -3.13
N GLY A 46 -13.33 -6.63 -3.15
CA GLY A 46 -12.47 -6.44 -4.32
C GLY A 46 -12.04 -4.99 -4.55
N ILE A 47 -12.33 -4.10 -3.61
CA ILE A 47 -11.92 -2.69 -3.63
C ILE A 47 -10.42 -2.63 -3.34
N PRO A 48 -9.61 -1.96 -4.19
CA PRO A 48 -8.19 -1.79 -3.92
C PRO A 48 -7.97 -0.98 -2.64
N VAL A 49 -7.10 -1.48 -1.75
CA VAL A 49 -6.73 -0.76 -0.52
C VAL A 49 -5.37 -0.10 -0.70
N VAL A 50 -5.33 1.20 -0.44
CA VAL A 50 -4.15 2.04 -0.55
C VAL A 50 -3.93 2.79 0.76
N VAL A 51 -2.71 2.76 1.28
CA VAL A 51 -2.38 3.37 2.57
C VAL A 51 -1.26 4.40 2.37
N ARG A 52 -1.39 5.58 2.98
CA ARG A 52 -0.31 6.57 3.00
C ARG A 52 0.66 6.24 4.13
N ALA A 53 1.95 6.37 3.86
CA ALA A 53 2.98 6.22 4.88
C ALA A 53 4.09 7.26 4.67
N ASN A 54 4.63 7.75 5.78
CA ASN A 54 5.71 8.73 5.81
C ASN A 54 6.95 8.22 6.56
N THR A 55 6.95 6.96 6.99
CA THR A 55 8.10 6.32 7.65
C THR A 55 8.35 4.93 7.08
N PRO A 56 9.59 4.43 7.12
CA PRO A 56 9.91 3.05 6.72
C PRO A 56 9.07 2.01 7.47
N GLU A 57 8.89 2.18 8.78
CA GLU A 57 8.11 1.26 9.61
C GLU A 57 6.63 1.25 9.21
N GLY A 58 6.09 2.42 8.85
CA GLY A 58 4.72 2.55 8.35
C GLY A 58 4.53 1.80 7.02
N VAL A 59 5.49 1.93 6.10
CA VAL A 59 5.48 1.22 4.81
C VAL A 59 5.51 -0.30 5.03
N VAL A 60 6.45 -0.79 5.86
CA VAL A 60 6.58 -2.23 6.16
C VAL A 60 5.32 -2.77 6.82
N LYS A 61 4.76 -2.04 7.80
CA LYS A 61 3.54 -2.45 8.50
C LYS A 61 2.34 -2.51 7.54
N ALA A 62 2.20 -1.55 6.65
CA ALA A 62 1.15 -1.55 5.63
C ALA A 62 1.32 -2.71 4.64
N LEU A 63 2.52 -2.95 4.14
CA LEU A 63 2.77 -4.04 3.19
C LEU A 63 2.73 -5.44 3.81
N SER A 64 2.88 -5.54 5.13
CA SER A 64 2.71 -6.80 5.86
C SER A 64 1.25 -7.27 5.87
N LEU A 65 0.29 -6.38 5.59
CA LEU A 65 -1.12 -6.73 5.38
C LEU A 65 -1.29 -7.22 3.94
N GLY A 66 -1.87 -8.42 3.78
CA GLY A 66 -2.17 -8.99 2.46
C GLY A 66 -3.25 -8.21 1.73
N GLU A 67 -4.07 -7.47 2.47
CA GLU A 67 -5.17 -6.65 1.99
C GLU A 67 -4.69 -5.38 1.28
N VAL A 68 -3.53 -4.84 1.67
CA VAL A 68 -2.98 -3.60 1.12
C VAL A 68 -2.33 -3.87 -0.23
N ALA A 69 -2.87 -3.22 -1.26
CA ALA A 69 -2.37 -3.33 -2.62
C ALA A 69 -1.17 -2.41 -2.87
N CYS A 70 -1.15 -1.22 -2.26
CA CYS A 70 -0.14 -0.21 -2.52
C CYS A 70 0.02 0.76 -1.33
N VAL A 71 1.23 1.29 -1.16
CA VAL A 71 1.56 2.33 -0.20
C VAL A 71 1.94 3.61 -0.95
N LEU A 72 1.29 4.72 -0.60
CA LEU A 72 1.64 6.04 -1.11
C LEU A 72 2.66 6.70 -0.19
N VAL A 73 3.72 7.23 -0.78
CA VAL A 73 4.76 7.97 -0.07
C VAL A 73 4.94 9.37 -0.66
N ARG A 74 5.48 10.27 0.18
CA ARG A 74 5.86 11.64 -0.19
C ARG A 74 7.35 11.92 0.02
N ASP A 75 8.12 10.87 0.26
CA ASP A 75 9.56 10.94 0.48
C ASP A 75 10.23 9.97 -0.50
N GLU A 76 11.14 10.49 -1.32
CA GLU A 76 11.84 9.74 -2.36
C GLU A 76 12.69 8.61 -1.76
N THR A 77 13.20 8.79 -0.54
CA THR A 77 13.99 7.76 0.15
C THR A 77 13.16 6.51 0.44
N LEU A 78 11.84 6.67 0.59
CA LEU A 78 10.92 5.56 0.83
C LEU A 78 10.58 4.78 -0.46
N LEU A 79 10.77 5.36 -1.65
CA LEU A 79 10.56 4.66 -2.93
C LEU A 79 11.62 3.58 -3.18
N THR A 80 12.82 3.78 -2.64
CA THR A 80 13.96 2.87 -2.81
C THR A 80 14.19 1.97 -1.60
N LEU A 81 13.23 1.90 -0.68
CA LEU A 81 13.32 1.07 0.52
C LEU A 81 13.54 -0.40 0.16
N ASP A 82 14.61 -0.98 0.70
CA ASP A 82 14.78 -2.42 0.69
C ASP A 82 13.92 -3.04 1.81
N LEU A 83 12.70 -3.41 1.44
CA LEU A 83 11.74 -4.04 2.34
C LEU A 83 12.23 -5.39 2.87
N ALA A 84 13.16 -6.07 2.17
CA ALA A 84 13.69 -7.34 2.63
C ALA A 84 14.62 -7.16 3.84
N GLU A 85 15.43 -6.09 3.85
CA GLU A 85 16.35 -5.81 4.97
C GLU A 85 15.59 -5.42 6.25
N LEU A 86 14.47 -4.70 6.15
CA LEU A 86 13.70 -4.25 7.32
C LEU A 86 12.82 -5.32 7.97
N THR A 87 12.49 -6.39 7.26
CA THR A 87 11.62 -7.46 7.78
C THR A 87 12.42 -8.52 8.59
N TYR A 88 13.75 -8.55 8.42
CA TYR A 88 14.65 -9.53 9.05
C TYR A 88 15.78 -8.91 9.89
N GLY A 89 15.77 -7.59 10.09
CA GLY A 89 16.69 -6.84 10.94
C GLY A 89 16.34 -6.87 12.42
#